data_AF-A0A0H5CMV5-F1
#
_entry.id   AF-A0A0H5CMV5-F1
#
_cell.length_a   1.000
_cell.length_b   1.000
_cell.length_c   1.000
_cell.angle_alpha   90.00
_cell.angle_beta   90.00
_cell.angle_gamma   90.00
#
_symmetry.space_group_name_H-M   'P 1'
#
loop_
_entity.id
_entity.type
_entity.pdbx_description
1 polymer ?
#
loop_
_entity_poly.entity_id
_entity_poly.type
_entity_poly.pdbx_seq_one_letter_code
_entity_poly.pdbx_strand_id
1 'polypeptide(L)'
;MAALLPFDVTFQTLASYELGNRHCTVMRLLDLCDSLEVSASEVVGVVSCHAGDCPAPTGIVVSCAVLARTTRPALHPLRRWAKTMVTRDPSRDRVVLSDAAVVIAAELCGLSPATMDAHLRTCLKYSTR
;
A
#
# COMPACT_ATOMS: atom_id res chain seq x y z
N MET A 1 -2.91 -11.05 -40.78
CA MET A 1 -2.06 -11.94 -39.96
C MET A 1 -1.99 -11.33 -38.56
N ALA A 2 -2.60 -11.97 -37.57
CA ALA A 2 -2.55 -11.49 -36.18
C ALA A 2 -1.27 -12.03 -35.54
N ALA A 3 -0.43 -11.13 -35.00
CA ALA A 3 0.75 -11.52 -34.23
C ALA A 3 0.29 -12.29 -32.99
N LEU A 4 0.87 -13.47 -32.77
CA LEU A 4 0.59 -14.32 -31.62
C LEU A 4 1.54 -13.92 -30.49
N LEU A 5 0.97 -13.67 -29.31
CA LEU A 5 1.71 -13.66 -28.04
C LEU A 5 2.03 -15.12 -27.64
N PRO A 6 3.06 -15.36 -26.80
CA PRO A 6 3.63 -16.70 -26.54
C PRO A 6 2.70 -17.78 -25.95
N PHE A 7 1.39 -17.52 -25.83
CA PHE A 7 0.42 -18.35 -25.11
C PHE A 7 -0.87 -18.64 -25.91
N ASP A 8 -0.79 -18.69 -27.24
CA ASP A 8 -1.94 -18.87 -28.16
C ASP A 8 -3.03 -17.80 -27.97
N VAL A 9 -2.64 -16.56 -27.64
CA VAL A 9 -3.56 -15.44 -27.53
C VAL A 9 -3.47 -14.58 -28.78
N THR A 10 -4.57 -14.49 -29.51
CA THR A 10 -4.71 -13.55 -30.62
C THR A 10 -4.97 -12.14 -30.09
N PHE A 11 -4.51 -11.12 -30.81
CA PHE A 11 -4.79 -9.71 -30.49
C PHE A 11 -6.30 -9.42 -30.31
N GLN A 12 -7.14 -10.06 -31.11
CA GLN A 12 -8.60 -9.98 -30.99
C GLN A 12 -9.13 -10.54 -29.67
N THR A 13 -8.49 -11.59 -29.15
CA THR A 13 -8.84 -12.17 -27.84
C THR A 13 -8.46 -11.21 -26.71
N LEU A 14 -7.28 -10.59 -26.80
CA LEU A 14 -6.84 -9.59 -25.83
C LEU A 14 -7.79 -8.38 -25.79
N ALA A 15 -8.14 -7.83 -26.95
CA ALA A 15 -9.10 -6.73 -27.08
C ALA A 15 -10.48 -7.05 -26.46
N SER A 16 -10.89 -8.33 -26.49
CA SER A 16 -12.15 -8.75 -25.87
C SER A 16 -12.11 -8.73 -24.34
N TYR A 17 -10.93 -8.96 -23.74
CA TYR A 17 -10.73 -8.81 -22.30
C TYR A 17 -10.64 -7.34 -21.88
N GLU A 18 -9.92 -6.51 -22.65
CA GLU A 18 -9.79 -5.07 -22.38
C GLU A 18 -11.14 -4.35 -22.41
N LEU A 19 -12.02 -4.74 -23.34
CA LEU A 19 -13.37 -4.19 -23.46
C LEU A 19 -14.39 -4.79 -22.47
N GLY A 20 -13.98 -5.75 -21.63
CA GLY A 20 -14.85 -6.39 -20.64
C GLY A 20 -15.93 -7.30 -21.23
N ASN A 21 -15.85 -7.61 -22.53
CA ASN A 21 -16.85 -8.43 -23.24
C ASN A 21 -16.64 -9.94 -23.03
N ARG A 22 -15.61 -10.34 -22.29
CA ARG A 22 -15.30 -11.74 -21.97
C ARG A 22 -14.78 -11.86 -20.54
N HIS A 23 -15.37 -12.75 -19.75
CA HIS A 23 -14.82 -13.14 -18.44
C HIS A 23 -13.59 -14.06 -18.62
N CYS A 24 -12.61 -13.93 -17.71
CA CYS A 24 -11.49 -14.87 -17.59
C CYS A 24 -11.52 -15.58 -16.23
N THR A 25 -10.93 -16.78 -16.18
CA THR A 25 -10.64 -17.43 -14.90
C THR A 25 -9.44 -16.77 -14.23
N VAL A 26 -9.30 -16.91 -12.92
CA VAL A 26 -8.14 -16.37 -12.16
C VAL A 26 -6.82 -16.92 -12.71
N MET A 27 -6.78 -18.20 -13.09
CA MET A 27 -5.59 -18.79 -13.73
C MET A 27 -5.26 -18.12 -15.06
N ARG A 28 -6.26 -17.82 -15.89
CA ARG A 28 -6.03 -17.16 -17.17
C ARG A 28 -5.58 -15.70 -16.99
N LEU A 29 -6.03 -15.02 -15.95
CA LEU A 29 -5.52 -13.71 -15.58
C LEU A 29 -4.03 -13.77 -15.19
N LEU A 30 -3.63 -14.77 -14.38
CA LEU A 30 -2.23 -14.96 -14.00
C LEU A 30 -1.34 -15.19 -15.22
N ASP A 31 -1.75 -16.06 -16.14
CA ASP A 31 -0.99 -16.32 -17.38
C ASP A 31 -0.83 -15.05 -18.23
N LEU A 32 -1.88 -14.23 -18.33
CA LEU A 32 -1.85 -12.96 -19.07
C LEU A 32 -0.91 -11.95 -18.42
N CYS A 33 -0.97 -11.82 -17.09
CA CYS A 33 -0.08 -10.94 -16.34
C CYS A 33 1.39 -11.35 -16.49
N ASP A 34 1.69 -12.65 -16.44
CA ASP A 34 3.02 -13.21 -16.68
C ASP A 34 3.50 -12.88 -18.10
N SER A 35 2.65 -13.09 -19.11
CA SER A 35 2.94 -12.76 -20.51
C SER A 35 3.26 -11.29 -20.75
N LEU A 36 2.65 -10.41 -19.95
CA LEU A 36 2.76 -8.95 -20.07
C LEU A 36 3.84 -8.38 -19.14
N GLU A 37 4.55 -9.23 -18.39
CA GLU A 37 5.55 -8.83 -17.39
C GLU A 37 4.98 -7.89 -16.31
N VAL A 38 3.71 -8.06 -15.94
CA VAL A 38 3.02 -7.26 -14.92
C VAL A 38 2.61 -8.14 -13.73
N SER A 39 2.66 -7.60 -12.51
CA SER A 39 2.21 -8.32 -11.32
C SER A 39 0.68 -8.43 -11.26
N ALA A 40 0.16 -9.66 -11.29
CA ALA A 40 -1.28 -9.91 -11.13
C ALA A 40 -1.83 -9.37 -9.80
N SER A 41 -1.06 -9.46 -8.72
CA SER A 41 -1.48 -8.90 -7.42
C SER A 41 -1.59 -7.38 -7.42
N GLU A 42 -0.75 -6.71 -8.21
CA GLU A 42 -0.82 -5.25 -8.36
C GLU A 42 -2.04 -4.85 -9.19
N VAL A 43 -2.27 -5.54 -10.32
CA VAL A 43 -3.45 -5.32 -11.18
C VAL A 43 -4.74 -5.51 -10.40
N VAL A 44 -4.87 -6.61 -9.66
CA VAL A 44 -6.04 -6.86 -8.81
C VAL A 44 -6.17 -5.78 -7.74
N GLY A 45 -5.08 -5.38 -7.08
CA GLY A 45 -5.11 -4.30 -6.08
C GLY A 45 -5.61 -2.97 -6.62
N VAL A 46 -5.12 -2.56 -7.81
CA VAL A 46 -5.54 -1.32 -8.47
C VAL A 46 -7.01 -1.37 -8.87
N VAL A 47 -7.47 -2.50 -9.41
CA VAL A 47 -8.86 -2.71 -9.85
C VAL A 47 -9.82 -2.78 -8.68
N SER A 48 -9.48 -3.53 -7.62
CA SER A 48 -10.27 -3.57 -6.38
C SER A 48 -10.42 -2.17 -5.78
N CYS A 49 -9.38 -1.35 -5.85
CA CYS A 49 -9.47 0.03 -5.41
C CYS A 49 -10.31 0.94 -6.32
N HIS A 50 -10.29 0.73 -7.64
CA HIS A 50 -11.21 1.40 -8.57
C HIS A 50 -12.67 0.97 -8.37
N ALA A 51 -12.90 -0.29 -7.97
CA ALA A 51 -14.22 -0.83 -7.69
C ALA A 51 -14.79 -0.39 -6.33
N GLY A 52 -14.03 0.36 -5.53
CA GLY A 52 -14.43 0.72 -4.17
C GLY A 52 -14.30 -0.42 -3.15
N ASP A 53 -13.78 -1.58 -3.59
CA ASP A 53 -13.51 -2.78 -2.80
C ASP A 53 -12.11 -2.76 -2.18
N CYS A 54 -11.43 -1.60 -2.09
CA CYS A 54 -10.26 -1.52 -1.21
C CYS A 54 -10.76 -1.96 0.18
N PRO A 55 -10.20 -3.01 0.81
CA PRO A 55 -10.39 -3.19 2.24
C PRO A 55 -9.96 -1.87 2.87
N ALA A 56 -10.81 -1.30 3.76
CA ALA A 56 -10.45 -0.11 4.52
C ALA A 56 -9.00 -0.30 5.00
N PRO A 57 -8.10 0.68 4.78
CA PRO A 57 -6.67 0.46 4.93
C PRO A 57 -6.40 -0.24 6.26
N THR A 58 -5.99 -1.51 6.19
CA THR A 58 -5.61 -2.30 7.36
C THR A 58 -4.30 -1.72 7.85
N GLY A 59 -4.40 -0.76 8.76
CA GLY A 59 -3.27 0.04 9.18
C GLY A 59 -3.68 1.19 10.09
N ILE A 60 -2.67 1.81 10.69
CA ILE A 60 -2.84 2.93 11.61
C ILE A 60 -2.54 4.20 10.83
N VAL A 61 -3.54 5.07 10.70
CA VAL A 61 -3.31 6.44 10.20
C VAL A 61 -2.45 7.17 11.24
N VAL A 62 -1.43 7.89 10.82
CA VAL A 62 -0.59 8.68 11.73
C VAL A 62 -0.37 10.08 11.16
N SER A 63 -0.30 11.08 12.04
CA SER A 63 0.16 12.42 11.66
C SER A 63 1.68 12.48 11.78
N CYS A 64 2.34 12.73 10.65
CA CYS A 64 3.78 12.94 10.59
C CYS A 64 4.18 14.19 11.38
N ALA A 65 3.36 15.25 11.40
CA ALA A 65 3.62 16.45 12.20
C ALA A 65 3.56 16.16 13.71
N VAL A 66 2.65 15.30 14.17
CA VAL A 66 2.61 14.87 15.59
C VAL A 66 3.80 13.98 15.91
N LEU A 67 4.12 13.00 15.05
CA LEU A 67 5.26 12.11 15.25
C LEU A 67 6.60 12.86 15.24
N ALA A 68 6.76 13.87 14.38
CA ALA A 68 7.96 14.70 14.31
C ALA A 68 8.22 15.50 15.61
N ARG A 69 7.16 15.78 16.37
CA ARG A 69 7.19 16.51 17.65
C ARG A 69 7.34 15.62 18.88
N THR A 70 7.34 14.29 18.72
CA THR A 70 7.47 13.38 19.87
C THR A 70 8.81 13.56 20.59
N THR A 71 8.78 13.57 21.92
CA THR A 71 9.99 13.69 22.76
C THR A 71 10.46 12.35 23.30
N ARG A 72 9.70 11.26 23.08
CA ARG A 72 10.04 9.92 23.57
C ARG A 72 11.35 9.43 22.92
N PRO A 73 12.40 9.11 23.71
CA PRO A 73 13.67 8.66 23.17
C PRO A 73 13.57 7.38 22.32
N ALA A 74 12.76 6.41 22.75
CA ALA A 74 12.56 5.15 22.03
C ALA A 74 11.99 5.36 20.61
N LEU A 75 11.24 6.44 20.37
CA LEU A 75 10.65 6.76 19.06
C LEU A 75 11.57 7.62 18.18
N HIS A 76 12.85 7.75 18.53
CA HIS A 76 13.80 8.57 17.77
C HIS A 76 13.87 8.22 16.27
N PRO A 77 13.96 6.93 15.86
CA PRO A 77 13.99 6.56 14.44
C PRO A 77 12.74 7.02 13.71
N LEU A 78 11.56 6.78 14.29
CA LEU A 78 10.28 7.16 13.72
C LEU A 78 10.10 8.67 13.65
N ARG A 79 10.58 9.41 14.67
CA ARG A 79 10.60 10.87 14.68
C ARG A 79 11.45 11.43 13.54
N ARG A 80 12.63 10.86 13.28
CA ARG A 80 13.51 11.28 12.19
C ARG A 80 12.87 11.05 10.83
N TRP A 81 12.24 9.87 10.65
CA TRP A 81 11.47 9.57 9.45
C TRP A 81 10.33 10.59 9.25
N ALA A 82 9.53 10.85 10.28
CA ALA A 82 8.41 11.79 10.21
C ALA A 82 8.86 13.23 9.87
N LYS A 83 9.97 13.70 10.45
CA LYS A 83 10.58 14.99 10.08
C LYS A 83 10.97 15.05 8.60
N THR A 84 11.52 13.96 8.07
CA THR A 84 11.89 13.87 6.65
C THR A 84 10.65 13.91 5.75
N MET A 85 9.58 13.24 6.14
CA MET A 85 8.30 13.26 5.41
C MET A 85 7.72 14.68 5.37
N VAL A 86 7.60 15.35 6.52
CA VAL A 86 7.08 16.74 6.61
C VAL A 86 7.94 17.72 5.82
N THR A 87 9.27 17.54 5.82
CA THR A 87 10.19 18.43 5.08
C THR A 87 10.07 18.23 3.56
N ARG A 88 9.87 16.99 3.10
CA ARG A 88 9.73 16.68 1.67
C ARG A 88 8.38 17.10 1.11
N ASP A 89 7.33 16.90 1.89
CA ASP A 89 5.97 17.24 1.48
C ASP A 89 5.11 17.57 2.72
N PRO A 90 4.98 18.87 3.07
CA PRO A 90 4.16 19.31 4.19
C PRO A 90 2.67 18.99 4.03
N SER A 91 2.18 18.78 2.80
CA SER A 91 0.78 18.44 2.54
C SER A 91 0.45 16.99 2.91
N ARG A 92 1.47 16.13 2.99
CA ARG A 92 1.35 14.70 3.32
C ARG A 92 1.49 14.44 4.82
N ASP A 93 0.69 15.13 5.63
CA ASP A 93 0.72 14.95 7.09
C ASP A 93 0.16 13.59 7.52
N ARG A 94 -0.94 13.13 6.92
CA ARG A 94 -1.58 11.87 7.29
C ARG A 94 -1.08 10.74 6.42
N VAL A 95 -0.43 9.76 7.04
CA VAL A 95 0.11 8.57 6.37
C VAL A 95 -0.51 7.33 7.00
N VAL A 96 -0.89 6.35 6.18
CA VAL A 96 -1.31 5.03 6.64
C VAL A 96 -0.06 4.17 6.83
N LEU A 97 0.16 3.66 8.04
CA LEU A 97 1.14 2.62 8.30
C LEU A 97 0.45 1.27 8.26
N SER A 98 0.85 0.40 7.33
CA SER A 98 0.41 -1.00 7.31
C SER A 98 0.95 -1.77 8.51
N ASP A 99 0.38 -2.94 8.81
CA ASP A 99 0.86 -3.80 9.89
C ASP A 99 2.34 -4.16 9.75
N ALA A 100 2.80 -4.44 8.53
CA ALA A 100 4.22 -4.67 8.25
C ALA A 100 5.10 -3.45 8.57
N ALA A 101 4.63 -2.25 8.24
CA ALA A 101 5.33 -1.01 8.58
C ALA A 101 5.38 -0.78 10.10
N VAL A 102 4.33 -1.15 10.83
CA VAL A 102 4.31 -1.09 12.31
C VAL A 102 5.33 -2.05 12.91
N VAL A 103 5.45 -3.27 12.38
CA VAL A 103 6.46 -4.25 12.84
C VAL A 103 7.88 -3.72 12.61
N ILE A 104 8.19 -3.25 11.40
CA ILE A 104 9.50 -2.68 11.08
C ILE A 104 9.80 -1.46 11.95
N ALA A 105 8.81 -0.58 12.17
CA ALA A 105 8.97 0.58 13.05
C ALA A 105 9.28 0.17 14.49
N ALA A 106 8.62 -0.88 14.99
CA ALA A 106 8.84 -1.42 16.32
C ALA A 106 10.27 -1.95 16.47
N GLU A 107 10.75 -2.73 15.51
CA GLU A 107 12.12 -3.25 15.47
C GLU A 107 13.15 -2.11 15.48
N LEU A 108 12.99 -1.12 14.61
CA LEU A 108 13.89 0.05 14.55
C LEU A 108 13.94 0.82 15.87
N CYS A 109 12.81 0.87 16.59
CA CYS A 109 12.68 1.56 17.86
C CYS A 109 13.04 0.67 19.07
N GLY A 110 13.38 -0.61 18.87
CA GLY A 110 13.64 -1.56 19.96
C GLY A 110 12.40 -1.86 20.83
N LEU A 111 11.21 -1.81 20.24
CA LEU A 111 9.93 -2.01 20.92
C LEU A 111 9.22 -3.26 20.40
N SER A 112 8.28 -3.80 21.18
CA SER A 112 7.35 -4.81 20.68
C SER A 112 6.33 -4.18 19.72
N PRO A 113 5.80 -4.94 18.73
CA PRO A 113 4.75 -4.44 17.84
C PRO A 113 3.51 -3.94 18.60
N ALA A 114 3.12 -4.59 19.70
CA ALA A 114 2.00 -4.17 20.54
C ALA A 114 2.27 -2.82 21.25
N THR A 115 3.48 -2.60 21.74
CA THR A 115 3.89 -1.32 22.35
C THR A 115 3.93 -0.21 21.31
N MET A 116 4.41 -0.51 20.10
CA MET A 116 4.41 0.43 18.98
C MET A 116 2.98 0.83 18.59
N ASP A 117 2.08 -0.12 18.37
CA ASP A 117 0.67 0.14 18.07
C ASP A 117 0.03 1.07 19.12
N ALA A 118 0.22 0.78 20.42
CA ALA A 118 -0.29 1.63 21.49
C ALA A 118 0.26 3.07 21.44
N HIS A 119 1.54 3.23 21.09
CA HIS A 119 2.15 4.55 20.92
C HIS A 119 1.57 5.31 19.72
N LEU A 120 1.42 4.65 18.56
CA LEU A 120 0.87 5.25 17.35
C LEU A 120 -0.60 5.67 17.55
N ARG A 121 -1.41 4.84 18.21
CA ARG A 121 -2.79 5.18 18.60
C ARG A 121 -2.88 6.37 19.55
N THR A 122 -1.88 6.57 20.40
CA THR A 122 -1.82 7.75 21.27
C THR A 122 -1.54 9.01 20.44
N CYS A 123 -0.62 8.95 19.48
CA CYS A 123 -0.33 10.07 18.57
C CYS A 123 -1.55 10.46 17.72
N LEU A 124 -2.38 9.49 17.34
CA LEU A 124 -3.66 9.72 16.65
C LEU A 124 -4.62 10.60 17.45
N LYS A 125 -4.76 10.37 18.76
CA LYS A 125 -5.68 11.13 19.63
C LYS A 125 -5.33 12.63 19.73
N TYR A 126 -4.08 12.98 19.49
CA TYR A 126 -3.60 14.37 19.52
C TYR A 126 -3.65 15.07 18.16
N SER A 127 -4.08 14.38 17.10
CA SER A 127 -4.17 14.94 15.73
C SER A 127 -5.53 15.60 15.41
N THR A 128 -6.52 15.51 16.31
CA THR A 128 -7.89 16.01 16.13
C THR A 128 -8.15 17.39 16.76
N ARG A 129 -7.10 18.18 17.03
CA ARG A 129 -7.23 19.58 17.47
C ARG A 129 -6.50 20.51 16.53
#